data_AF-A0A1G9USN8-F1
#
_entry.id   AF-A0A1G9USN8-F1
#
_cell.length_a   1.000
_cell.length_b   1.000
_cell.length_c   1.000
_cell.angle_alpha   90.00
_cell.angle_beta   90.00
_cell.angle_gamma   90.00
#
_symmetry.space_group_name_H-M   'P 1'
#
loop_
_entity.id
_entity.type
_entity.pdbx_description
1 polymer ?
#
loop_
_entity_poly.entity_id
_entity_poly.type
_entity_poly.pdbx_seq_one_letter_code
_entity_poly.pdbx_strand_id
1 'polypeptide(L)'
;MRDEQIGTQLRALRTASGRTVASVAADAGLSVPYIANLENGRGNPTVKALRSLAVALGTDLRIELGKPDAAPTAPVPPELARLGRTRRFRATVATAAEGLGQDPQEFSARLLGAASLLAPVLGQDLSEPDWWRLLDAILLISAHRST
;
A
#
# COMPACT_ATOMS: atom_id res chain seq x y z
N MET A 1 0.67 3.35 7.83
CA MET A 1 2.11 3.03 7.86
C MET A 1 2.28 1.85 8.80
N ARG A 2 2.87 0.74 8.35
CA ARG A 2 3.17 -0.42 9.23
C ARG A 2 4.34 -0.05 10.15
N ASP A 3 4.41 -0.63 11.35
CA ASP A 3 5.46 -0.33 12.34
C ASP A 3 6.89 -0.50 11.77
N GLU A 4 7.08 -1.47 10.87
CA GLU A 4 8.32 -1.71 10.12
C GLU A 4 8.78 -0.50 9.27
N GLN A 5 7.83 0.22 8.67
CA GLN A 5 8.10 1.40 7.86
C GLN A 5 8.56 2.58 8.75
N ILE A 6 7.95 2.71 9.93
CA ILE A 6 8.34 3.74 10.92
C ILE A 6 9.78 3.49 11.40
N GLY A 7 10.09 2.26 11.76
CA GLY A 7 11.43 1.85 12.19
C GLY A 7 12.52 2.16 11.17
N THR A 8 12.25 1.83 9.90
CA THR A 8 13.18 2.09 8.79
C THR A 8 13.42 3.60 8.59
N GLN A 9 12.36 4.41 8.69
CA GLN A 9 12.47 5.87 8.58
C GLN A 9 13.28 6.47 9.73
N LEU A 10 13.07 6.01 10.97
CA LEU A 10 13.84 6.46 12.13
C LEU A 10 15.33 6.15 11.97
N ARG A 11 15.65 4.93 11.51
CA ARG A 11 17.03 4.51 11.23
C ARG A 11 17.68 5.40 10.18
N ALA A 12 16.97 5.68 9.09
CA ALA A 12 17.46 6.53 8.01
C ALA A 12 17.80 7.96 8.50
N LEU A 13 16.87 8.58 9.24
CA LEU A 13 17.07 9.92 9.83
C LEU A 13 18.28 9.94 10.77
N ARG A 14 18.37 8.95 11.66
CA ARG A 14 19.52 8.83 12.56
C ARG A 14 20.83 8.69 11.79
N THR A 15 20.90 7.81 10.79
CA THR A 15 22.12 7.61 10.01
C THR A 15 22.51 8.84 9.19
N ALA A 16 21.54 9.55 8.62
CA ALA A 16 21.77 10.79 7.89
C ALA A 16 22.33 11.91 8.81
N SER A 17 21.91 11.92 10.08
CA SER A 17 22.47 12.82 11.10
C SER A 17 23.82 12.38 11.67
N GLY A 18 24.39 11.24 11.24
CA GLY A 18 25.66 10.71 11.75
C GLY A 18 25.62 10.25 13.21
N ARG A 19 24.43 10.10 13.79
CA ARG A 19 24.24 9.80 15.22
C ARG A 19 24.21 8.30 15.50
N THR A 20 24.72 7.91 16.66
CA THR A 20 24.59 6.52 17.15
C THR A 20 23.23 6.30 17.81
N VAL A 21 22.78 5.04 17.90
CA VAL A 21 21.53 4.69 18.62
C VAL A 21 21.62 5.14 20.07
N ALA A 22 22.78 4.96 20.72
CA ALA A 22 23.00 5.39 22.10
C ALA A 22 22.86 6.90 22.27
N SER A 23 23.37 7.69 21.32
CA SER A 23 23.24 9.15 21.34
C SER A 23 21.78 9.59 21.23
N VAL A 24 21.02 9.02 20.30
CA VAL A 24 19.59 9.36 20.15
C VAL A 24 18.77 8.87 21.34
N ALA A 25 19.11 7.71 21.91
CA ALA A 25 18.45 7.16 23.10
C ALA A 25 18.55 8.10 24.30
N ALA A 26 19.74 8.64 24.55
CA ALA A 26 19.99 9.58 25.63
C ALA A 26 19.11 10.84 25.48
N ASP A 27 19.11 11.46 24.29
CA ASP A 27 18.34 12.68 24.03
C ASP A 27 16.83 12.44 24.04
N ALA A 28 16.38 11.28 23.55
CA ALA A 28 14.96 10.93 23.53
C ALA A 28 14.43 10.48 24.90
N GLY A 29 15.31 10.23 25.88
CA GLY A 29 14.94 9.64 27.16
C GLY A 29 14.39 8.22 27.01
N LEU A 30 14.94 7.45 26.07
CA LEU A 30 14.54 6.08 25.75
C LEU A 30 15.72 5.11 25.93
N SER A 31 15.44 3.81 26.03
CA SER A 31 16.51 2.82 26.14
C SER A 31 17.11 2.48 24.77
N VAL A 32 18.41 2.22 24.73
CA VAL A 32 19.11 1.77 23.52
C VAL A 32 18.47 0.52 22.90
N PRO A 33 18.12 -0.53 23.69
CA PRO A 33 17.45 -1.71 23.14
C PRO A 33 16.07 -1.41 22.54
N TYR A 34 15.34 -0.45 23.11
CA TYR A 34 14.03 -0.05 22.59
C TYR A 34 14.14 0.58 21.20
N ILE A 35 15.06 1.54 21.02
CA ILE A 35 15.28 2.17 19.71
C ILE A 35 15.85 1.15 18.71
N ALA A 36 16.78 0.30 19.12
CA ALA A 36 17.31 -0.74 18.24
C ALA A 36 16.23 -1.72 17.77
N ASN A 37 15.32 -2.14 18.65
CA ASN A 37 14.18 -2.96 18.27
C ASN A 37 13.27 -2.22 17.29
N LEU A 38 12.96 -0.96 17.60
CA LEU A 38 12.12 -0.12 16.75
C LEU A 38 12.73 0.06 15.35
N GLU A 39 14.02 0.36 15.24
CA GLU A 39 14.75 0.48 13.96
C GLU A 39 14.80 -0.82 13.14
N ASN A 40 14.55 -1.97 13.76
CA ASN A 40 14.44 -3.28 13.10
C ASN A 40 12.97 -3.71 12.92
N GLY A 41 12.02 -2.79 13.05
CA GLY A 41 10.59 -3.04 12.85
C GLY A 41 9.93 -3.86 13.96
N ARG A 42 10.57 -3.97 15.13
CA ARG A 42 10.05 -4.73 16.27
C ARG A 42 9.48 -3.78 17.33
N GLY A 43 8.20 -3.98 17.64
CA GLY A 43 7.50 -3.27 18.71
C GLY A 43 6.49 -2.25 18.20
N ASN A 44 5.65 -1.76 19.11
CA ASN A 44 4.58 -0.80 18.84
C ASN A 44 4.88 0.51 19.60
N PRO A 45 5.50 1.51 18.96
CA PRO A 45 5.88 2.74 19.65
C PRO A 45 4.66 3.59 19.99
N THR A 46 4.65 4.15 21.20
CA THR A 46 3.62 5.14 21.56
C THR A 46 3.85 6.45 20.81
N VAL A 47 2.79 7.24 20.60
CA VAL A 47 2.91 8.61 20.05
C VAL A 47 3.87 9.46 20.87
N LYS A 48 3.93 9.25 22.19
CA LYS A 48 4.89 9.92 23.08
C LYS A 48 6.33 9.56 22.71
N ALA A 49 6.64 8.28 22.53
CA ALA A 49 7.97 7.83 22.13
C ALA A 49 8.37 8.38 20.75
N LEU A 50 7.44 8.38 19.78
CA LEU A 50 7.67 8.97 18.45
C LEU A 50 7.96 10.47 18.54
N ARG A 51 7.26 11.20 19.41
CA ARG A 51 7.52 12.62 19.64
C ARG A 51 8.90 12.86 20.24
N SER A 52 9.30 12.08 21.25
CA SER A 52 10.64 12.17 21.84
C SER A 52 11.73 11.92 20.81
N LEU A 53 11.53 10.93 19.92
CA LEU A 53 12.47 10.62 18.85
C LEU A 53 12.55 11.75 17.81
N ALA A 54 11.41 12.33 17.42
CA ALA A 54 11.38 13.46 16.49
C ALA A 54 12.17 14.65 17.06
N VAL A 55 11.94 15.01 18.33
CA VAL A 55 12.70 16.06 19.03
C VAL A 55 14.19 15.73 19.06
N ALA A 56 14.57 14.51 19.44
CA ALA A 56 15.97 14.10 19.47
C ALA A 56 16.64 14.13 18.09
N LEU A 57 15.90 13.84 17.02
CA LEU A 57 16.41 13.86 15.64
C LEU A 57 16.30 15.24 14.97
N GLY A 58 15.76 16.26 15.65
CA GLY A 58 15.54 17.58 15.08
C GLY A 58 14.51 17.59 13.95
N THR A 59 13.47 16.75 14.04
CA THR A 59 12.39 16.63 13.04
C THR A 59 11.02 16.86 13.66
N ASP A 60 10.02 17.07 12.80
CA ASP A 60 8.62 17.22 13.21
C ASP A 60 7.82 15.91 13.04
N LEU A 61 7.10 15.52 14.09
CA LEU A 61 6.17 14.39 14.02
C LEU A 61 4.84 14.84 13.41
N ARG A 62 4.57 14.41 12.18
CA ARG A 62 3.29 14.59 11.49
C ARG A 62 2.50 13.28 11.47
N ILE A 63 1.28 13.31 11.98
CA ILE A 63 0.36 12.16 12.00
C ILE A 63 -0.83 12.48 11.10
N GLU A 64 -1.02 11.67 10.07
CA GLU A 64 -2.15 11.76 9.15
C GLU A 64 -3.01 10.50 9.29
N LEU A 65 -4.32 10.70 9.45
CA LEU A 65 -5.29 9.62 9.49
C LEU A 65 -5.82 9.43 8.06
N GLY A 66 -5.31 8.41 7.36
CA GLY A 66 -5.84 7.99 6.07
C GLY A 66 -6.94 6.95 6.23
N LYS A 67 -7.83 6.85 5.23
CA LYS A 67 -8.51 5.56 5.02
C LYS A 67 -7.42 4.53 4.70
N PRO A 68 -7.52 3.28 5.20
CA PRO A 68 -6.64 2.22 4.71
C PRO A 68 -6.72 2.24 3.19
N ASP A 69 -5.58 2.06 2.53
CA ASP A 69 -5.49 1.95 1.08
C ASP A 69 -6.17 0.63 0.68
N ALA A 70 -7.49 0.64 0.77
CA ALA A 70 -8.34 -0.42 0.36
C ALA A 70 -8.40 -0.28 -1.15
N ALA A 71 -7.55 -1.07 -1.83
CA ALA A 71 -7.97 -1.60 -3.11
C ALA A 71 -9.45 -2.02 -2.95
N PRO A 72 -10.36 -1.53 -3.79
CA PRO A 72 -11.79 -1.66 -3.58
C PRO A 72 -12.15 -3.12 -3.30
N THR A 73 -12.44 -3.45 -2.04
CA THR A 73 -12.60 -4.83 -1.58
C THR A 73 -14.09 -5.15 -1.48
N ALA A 74 -14.78 -5.05 -2.61
CA ALA A 74 -15.96 -5.89 -2.77
C ALA A 74 -15.47 -7.35 -2.87
N PRO A 75 -16.16 -8.31 -2.22
CA PRO A 75 -15.87 -9.72 -2.42
C PRO A 75 -15.90 -10.01 -3.92
N VAL A 76 -14.78 -10.50 -4.47
CA VAL A 76 -14.70 -10.78 -5.91
C VAL A 76 -15.63 -11.96 -6.22
N PRO A 77 -16.64 -11.79 -7.11
CA PRO A 77 -17.53 -12.88 -7.48
C PRO A 77 -16.75 -14.10 -8.02
N PRO A 78 -17.19 -15.34 -7.77
CA PRO A 78 -16.49 -16.55 -8.20
C PRO A 78 -16.17 -16.59 -9.70
N GLU A 79 -17.08 -16.09 -10.53
CA GLU A 79 -16.98 -15.98 -11.99
C GLU A 79 -15.83 -15.05 -12.37
N LEU A 80 -15.79 -13.86 -11.75
CA LEU A 80 -14.73 -12.87 -11.95
C LEU A 80 -13.38 -13.37 -11.42
N ALA A 81 -13.37 -14.09 -10.29
CA ALA A 81 -12.17 -14.71 -9.75
C ALA A 81 -11.63 -15.81 -10.69
N ARG A 82 -12.52 -16.61 -11.31
CA ARG A 82 -12.14 -17.60 -12.33
C ARG A 82 -11.55 -16.93 -13.56
N LEU A 83 -12.17 -15.84 -14.01
CA LEU A 83 -11.69 -15.03 -15.12
C LEU A 83 -10.29 -14.48 -14.86
N GLY A 84 -10.06 -13.95 -13.64
CA GLY A 84 -8.76 -13.43 -13.20
C GLY A 84 -7.62 -14.46 -13.23
N ARG A 85 -7.93 -15.76 -13.14
CA ARG A 85 -6.93 -16.85 -13.20
C ARG A 85 -6.58 -17.27 -14.64
N THR A 86 -7.34 -16.83 -15.64
CA THR A 86 -7.09 -17.20 -17.04
C THR A 86 -5.74 -16.67 -17.53
N ARG A 87 -5.11 -17.38 -18.48
CA ARG A 87 -3.85 -16.91 -19.10
C ARG A 87 -4.05 -15.60 -19.85
N ARG A 88 -5.18 -15.45 -20.53
CA ARG A 88 -5.55 -14.25 -21.29
C ARG A 88 -5.61 -13.03 -20.39
N PHE A 89 -6.37 -13.10 -19.29
CA PHE A 89 -6.49 -11.99 -18.35
C PHE A 89 -5.13 -11.57 -17.79
N ARG A 90 -4.34 -12.55 -17.30
CA ARG A 90 -3.01 -12.27 -16.74
C ARG A 90 -2.07 -11.62 -17.74
N ALA A 91 -2.09 -12.03 -19.00
CA ALA A 91 -1.29 -11.42 -20.06
C ALA A 91 -1.72 -9.97 -20.33
N THR A 92 -3.03 -9.71 -20.47
CA THR A 92 -3.56 -8.36 -20.69
C THR A 92 -3.22 -7.41 -19.54
N VAL A 93 -3.41 -7.86 -18.30
CA VAL A 93 -3.14 -7.08 -17.09
C VAL A 93 -1.64 -6.82 -16.94
N ALA A 94 -0.77 -7.79 -17.24
CA ALA A 94 0.68 -7.58 -17.19
C ALA A 94 1.12 -6.49 -18.19
N THR A 95 0.68 -6.58 -19.44
CA THR A 95 0.99 -5.56 -20.46
C THR A 95 0.48 -4.17 -20.07
N ALA A 96 -0.74 -4.08 -19.54
CA ALA A 96 -1.31 -2.82 -19.08
C ALA A 96 -0.55 -2.25 -17.87
N ALA A 97 -0.22 -3.10 -16.89
CA ALA A 97 0.54 -2.69 -15.70
C ALA A 97 1.95 -2.19 -16.05
N GLU A 98 2.64 -2.88 -16.97
CA GLU A 98 3.94 -2.45 -17.50
C GLU A 98 3.84 -1.07 -18.15
N GLY A 99 2.84 -0.84 -19.00
CA GLY A 99 2.61 0.46 -19.64
C GLY A 99 2.32 1.60 -18.66
N LEU A 100 1.78 1.28 -17.47
CA LEU A 100 1.45 2.23 -16.42
C LEU A 100 2.53 2.32 -15.31
N GLY A 101 3.62 1.54 -15.40
CA GLY A 101 4.66 1.49 -14.37
C GLY A 101 4.19 0.95 -13.02
N GLN A 102 3.19 0.06 -13.02
CA GLN A 102 2.59 -0.51 -11.80
C GLN A 102 2.98 -1.98 -11.61
N ASP A 103 2.92 -2.45 -10.36
CA ASP A 103 3.06 -3.88 -10.08
C ASP A 103 1.87 -4.67 -10.67
N PRO A 104 2.10 -5.74 -11.45
CA PRO A 104 1.02 -6.51 -12.07
C PRO A 104 0.06 -7.17 -11.09
N GLN A 105 0.51 -7.59 -9.91
CA GLN A 105 -0.36 -8.25 -8.92
C GLN A 105 -1.26 -7.22 -8.24
N GLU A 106 -0.69 -6.08 -7.86
CA GLU A 106 -1.43 -4.97 -7.26
C GLU A 106 -2.46 -4.39 -8.24
N PHE A 107 -2.06 -4.19 -9.50
CA PHE A 107 -2.94 -3.71 -10.56
C PHE A 107 -4.11 -4.67 -10.82
N SER A 108 -3.81 -5.98 -10.90
CA SER A 108 -4.82 -7.03 -11.03
C SER A 108 -5.85 -6.98 -9.89
N ALA A 109 -5.39 -6.91 -8.64
CA ALA A 109 -6.26 -6.86 -7.47
C ALA A 109 -7.18 -5.63 -7.49
N ARG A 110 -6.62 -4.46 -7.84
CA ARG A 110 -7.40 -3.21 -7.98
C ARG A 110 -8.43 -3.29 -9.10
N LEU A 111 -8.08 -3.87 -10.25
CA LEU A 111 -8.96 -4.02 -11.40
C LEU A 111 -10.15 -4.95 -11.09
N LEU A 112 -9.89 -6.11 -10.49
CA LEU A 112 -10.94 -7.05 -10.07
C LEU A 112 -11.83 -6.43 -8.98
N GLY A 113 -11.25 -5.69 -8.04
CA GLY A 113 -12.00 -4.96 -7.02
C GLY A 113 -12.92 -3.88 -7.61
N ALA A 114 -12.43 -3.12 -8.58
CA ALA A 114 -13.23 -2.10 -9.28
C ALA A 114 -14.39 -2.73 -10.06
N ALA A 115 -14.14 -3.82 -10.79
CA ALA A 115 -15.18 -4.57 -11.49
C ALA A 115 -16.24 -5.12 -10.52
N SER A 116 -15.82 -5.61 -9.34
CA SER A 116 -16.73 -6.11 -8.31
C SER A 116 -17.63 -5.02 -7.72
N LEU A 117 -17.13 -3.79 -7.58
CA LEU A 117 -17.95 -2.65 -7.13
C LEU A 117 -18.95 -2.17 -8.19
N LEU A 118 -18.64 -2.33 -9.47
CA LEU A 118 -19.51 -1.91 -10.57
C LEU A 118 -20.58 -2.95 -10.91
N ALA A 119 -20.38 -4.21 -10.53
CA ALA A 119 -21.31 -5.29 -10.84
C ALA A 119 -22.76 -5.00 -10.41
N PRO A 120 -23.04 -4.52 -9.18
CA PRO A 120 -24.41 -4.21 -8.76
C PRO A 120 -25.08 -3.09 -9.58
N VAL A 121 -24.29 -2.18 -10.16
CA VAL A 121 -24.79 -1.08 -11.01
C VAL A 121 -25.20 -1.59 -12.38
N LEU A 122 -24.53 -2.63 -12.89
CA LEU A 122 -24.75 -3.20 -14.22
C LEU A 122 -25.82 -4.29 -14.24
N GLY A 123 -26.19 -4.85 -13.08
CA GLY A 123 -27.18 -5.90 -12.92
C GLY A 123 -26.60 -7.18 -12.30
N GLN A 124 -27.48 -8.05 -11.79
CA GLN A 124 -27.07 -9.22 -10.99
C GLN A 124 -26.57 -10.41 -11.83
N ASP A 125 -26.78 -10.42 -13.15
CA ASP A 125 -26.53 -11.57 -14.03
C ASP A 125 -25.47 -11.28 -15.11
N LEU A 126 -24.27 -10.86 -14.69
CA LEU A 126 -23.16 -10.61 -15.63
C LEU A 126 -22.61 -11.93 -16.18
N SER A 127 -22.69 -12.10 -17.51
CA SER A 127 -22.07 -13.22 -18.20
C SER A 127 -20.54 -13.03 -18.32
N GLU A 128 -19.80 -14.09 -18.66
CA GLU A 128 -18.36 -14.00 -18.91
C GLU A 128 -17.98 -12.96 -19.98
N PRO A 129 -18.70 -12.84 -21.12
CA PRO A 129 -18.53 -11.72 -22.05
C PRO A 129 -18.71 -10.33 -21.44
N ASP A 130 -19.65 -10.16 -20.50
CA ASP A 130 -19.92 -8.86 -19.87
C ASP A 130 -18.80 -8.47 -18.91
N TRP A 131 -18.23 -9.44 -18.20
CA TRP A 131 -17.03 -9.22 -17.39
C TRP A 131 -15.84 -8.78 -18.24
N TRP A 132 -15.62 -9.38 -19.42
CA TRP A 132 -14.58 -8.92 -20.35
C TRP A 132 -14.80 -7.47 -20.78
N ARG A 133 -16.03 -7.12 -21.18
CA ARG A 133 -16.37 -5.74 -21.58
C ARG A 133 -16.13 -4.73 -20.45
N LEU A 134 -16.52 -5.08 -19.23
CA LEU A 134 -16.32 -4.24 -18.06
C LEU A 134 -14.83 -4.02 -17.77
N LEU A 135 -14.03 -5.09 -17.80
CA LEU A 135 -12.60 -5.01 -17.59
C LEU A 135 -11.91 -4.19 -18.67
N ASP A 136 -12.26 -4.41 -19.94
CA ASP A 136 -11.74 -3.63 -21.07
C ASP A 136 -12.11 -2.15 -20.94
N ALA A 137 -13.34 -1.83 -20.52
CA ALA A 137 -13.78 -0.46 -20.28
C ALA A 137 -13.00 0.21 -19.13
N ILE A 138 -12.79 -0.49 -18.02
CA ILE A 138 -11.99 0.02 -16.89
C ILE A 138 -10.54 0.25 -17.34
N LEU A 139 -9.96 -0.68 -18.10
CA LEU A 139 -8.61 -0.55 -18.65
C LEU A 139 -8.48 0.65 -19.60
N LEU A 140 -9.43 0.83 -20.52
CA LEU A 140 -9.47 1.99 -21.42
C LEU A 140 -9.53 3.32 -20.64
N ILE A 141 -10.39 3.42 -19.64
CA ILE A 141 -10.49 4.61 -18.77
C ILE A 141 -9.17 4.85 -18.02
N SER A 142 -8.50 3.80 -17.57
CA SER A 142 -7.23 3.92 -16.87
C SER A 142 -6.10 4.42 -17.76
N ALA A 143 -6.04 3.97 -19.02
CA ALA A 143 -5.05 4.39 -19.99
C ALA A 143 -5.22 5.85 -20.43
N HIS A 144 -6.46 6.34 -20.52
CA HIS A 144 -6.76 7.72 -20.90
C HIS A 144 -6.61 8.75 -19.76
N ARG A 145 -6.45 8.30 -18.52
CA ARG A 145 -6.23 9.20 -17.38
C ARG A 145 -4.76 9.62 -17.21
N SER A 146 -3.87 9.03 -18.00
CA SER A 146 -2.42 9.20 -17.95
C SER A 146 -1.88 10.28 -18.89
N THR A 147 -2.76 10.99 -19.61
CA THR A 147 -2.46 12.12 -20.51
C THR A 147 -3.10 13.39 -19.99
#